data_AF-A0A1G8KV99-F1
#
_entry.id   AF-A0A1G8KV99-F1
#
_cell.length_a   1.000
_cell.length_b   1.000
_cell.length_c   1.000
_cell.angle_alpha   90.00
_cell.angle_beta   90.00
_cell.angle_gamma   90.00
#
_symmetry.space_group_name_H-M   'P 1'
#
loop_
_entity.id
_entity.type
_entity.pdbx_description
1 polymer ?
#
loop_
_entity_poly.entity_id
_entity_poly.type
_entity_poly.pdbx_seq_one_letter_code
_entity_poly.pdbx_strand_id
1 'polypeptide(L)' 'MLNLIVLVIFTAVTLFFLNYIVSSVAYAKRSAEIEDSHCLTRAIGAIILSVAVIVALWAQAFYLFFFA' A
#
# COMPACT_ATOMS: atom_id res chain seq x y z
N MET A 1 -17.33 11.26 -16.55
CA MET A 1 -16.33 12.09 -15.84
C MET A 1 -16.00 11.56 -14.45
N LEU A 2 -17.00 11.15 -13.64
CA LEU A 2 -16.77 10.59 -12.30
C LEU A 2 -15.79 9.39 -12.31
N ASN A 3 -15.98 8.41 -13.21
CA ASN A 3 -15.13 7.22 -13.31
C ASN A 3 -13.66 7.51 -13.63
N LEU A 4 -13.38 8.55 -14.44
CA LEU A 4 -12.01 8.98 -14.73
C LEU A 4 -11.36 9.66 -13.53
N ILE A 5 -12.09 10.51 -12.81
CA ILE A 5 -11.61 11.15 -11.58
C ILE A 5 -11.32 10.10 -10.51
N VAL A 6 -12.23 9.14 -10.34
CA VAL A 6 -12.10 8.02 -9.41
C VAL A 6 -10.86 7.19 -9.74
N LEU A 7 -10.64 6.85 -11.02
CA LEU A 7 -9.45 6.12 -11.45
C LEU A 7 -8.13 6.87 -11.17
N VAL A 8 -8.11 8.18 -11.40
CA VAL A 8 -6.93 9.03 -11.10
C VAL A 8 -6.64 9.05 -9.61
N ILE A 9 -7.66 9.19 -8.76
CA ILE A 9 -7.50 9.16 -7.29
C ILE A 9 -6.97 7.80 -6.84
N PHE A 10 -7.55 6.69 -7.30
CA PHE A 10 -7.07 5.35 -6.96
C PHE A 10 -5.61 5.13 -7.39
N THR A 11 -5.23 5.64 -8.55
CA THR A 11 -3.84 5.55 -9.04
C THR A 11 -2.89 6.37 -8.16
N ALA A 12 -3.26 7.59 -7.79
CA ALA A 12 -2.45 8.43 -6.90
C ALA A 12 -2.27 7.81 -5.50
N VAL A 13 -3.35 7.26 -4.93
CA VAL A 13 -3.30 6.54 -3.65
C VAL A 13 -2.44 5.27 -3.75
N THR A 14 -2.52 4.55 -4.86
CA THR A 14 -1.66 3.38 -5.12
C THR A 14 -0.19 3.76 -5.13
N LEU A 15 0.17 4.85 -5.83
CA LEU A 15 1.55 5.35 -5.86
C LEU A 15 2.06 5.78 -4.49
N PHE A 16 1.19 6.41 -3.67
CA PHE A 16 1.52 6.76 -2.29
C PHE A 16 1.85 5.50 -1.46
N PHE A 17 1.00 4.48 -1.51
CA PHE A 17 1.25 3.24 -0.77
C PHE A 17 2.47 2.48 -1.29
N LEU A 18 2.72 2.47 -2.60
CA LEU A 18 3.94 1.88 -3.16
C LEU A 18 5.20 2.56 -2.61
N ASN A 19 5.23 3.89 -2.57
CA ASN A 19 6.35 4.62 -2.00
C ASN A 19 6.52 4.32 -0.49
N TYR A 20 5.41 4.27 0.25
CA TYR A 20 5.41 3.92 1.67
C TYR A 20 5.91 2.48 1.93
N ILE A 21 5.53 1.51 1.08
CA ILE A 21 6.02 0.13 1.13
C ILE A 21 7.53 0.11 0.89
N VAL A 22 8.03 0.78 -0.16
CA VAL A 22 9.47 0.83 -0.45
C VAL A 22 10.26 1.41 0.72
N SER A 23 9.77 2.50 1.31
CA SER A 23 10.37 3.10 2.51
C SER A 23 10.38 2.12 3.70
N SER A 24 9.27 1.43 3.92
CA SER A 24 9.14 0.44 5.01
C SER A 24 10.03 -0.79 4.79
N VAL A 25 10.23 -1.22 3.55
CA VAL A 25 11.17 -2.30 3.18
C VAL A 25 12.61 -1.89 3.45
N ALA A 26 13.00 -0.67 3.06
CA ALA A 26 14.33 -0.15 3.35
C ALA A 26 14.59 -0.06 4.87
N TYR A 27 13.59 0.37 5.63
CA TYR A 27 13.65 0.41 7.09
C TYR A 27 13.72 -1.00 7.70
N ALA A 28 12.90 -1.94 7.24
CA ALA A 28 12.93 -3.34 7.69
C ALA A 28 14.30 -3.99 7.45
N LYS A 29 14.89 -3.76 6.27
CA LYS A 29 16.23 -4.27 5.95
C LYS A 29 17.28 -3.76 6.94
N ARG A 30 17.25 -2.46 7.26
CA ARG A 30 18.15 -1.85 8.23
C ARG A 30 17.92 -2.38 9.65
N SER A 31 16.66 -2.57 10.06
CA SER A 31 16.32 -3.14 11.38
C SER A 31 16.76 -4.59 11.52
N ALA A 32 16.73 -5.37 10.44
CA ALA A 32 17.23 -6.74 10.44
C ALA A 32 18.75 -6.81 10.65
N GLU A 33 19.52 -5.85 10.12
CA GLU A 33 20.98 -5.78 10.29
C GLU A 33 21.40 -5.47 11.74
N ILE A 34 20.55 -4.79 12.51
CA ILE A 34 20.81 -4.44 13.92
C ILE A 34 20.08 -5.35 14.92
N GLU A 35 19.50 -6.46 14.46
CA GLU A 35 18.73 -7.43 15.26
C GLU A 35 17.56 -6.82 16.07
N ASP A 36 17.03 -5.67 15.65
CA ASP A 36 15.88 -5.02 16.30
C ASP A 36 14.56 -5.64 15.81
N SER A 37 14.17 -6.72 16.50
CA SER A 37 12.96 -7.49 16.20
C SER A 37 11.66 -6.67 16.30
N HIS A 38 11.56 -5.74 17.24
CA HIS A 38 10.34 -4.94 17.43
C HIS A 38 10.13 -3.97 16.26
N CYS A 39 11.19 -3.25 15.86
CA CYS A 39 11.13 -2.35 14.72
C CYS A 39 10.91 -3.11 13.39
N LEU A 40 11.50 -4.29 13.26
CA LEU A 40 11.30 -5.17 12.11
C LEU A 40 9.83 -5.60 11.97
N THR A 41 9.21 -6.10 13.05
CA THR A 41 7.80 -6.53 13.03
C THR A 41 6.86 -5.37 12.69
N ARG A 42 7.12 -4.18 13.23
CA ARG A 42 6.33 -2.98 12.91
C ARG A 42 6.43 -2.61 11.43
N ALA A 43 7.63 -2.68 10.86
CA ALA A 43 7.87 -2.39 9.44
C ALA A 43 7.15 -3.39 8.53
N ILE A 44 7.24 -4.68 8.86
CA ILE A 44 6.54 -5.75 8.13
C ILE A 44 5.02 -5.58 8.24
N GLY A 45 4.50 -5.27 9.43
CA GLY A 45 3.08 -5.01 9.64
C GLY A 45 2.57 -3.84 8.78
N ALA A 46 3.35 -2.76 8.68
CA ALA A 46 3.04 -1.62 7.83
C ALA A 46 3.00 -1.99 6.33
N ILE A 47 3.92 -2.85 5.88
CA ILE A 47 3.94 -3.36 4.50
C ILE A 47 2.68 -4.20 4.23
N ILE A 48 2.36 -5.15 5.10
CA ILE A 48 1.18 -6.03 4.94
C ILE A 48 -0.10 -5.20 4.91
N LEU A 49 -0.25 -4.25 5.82
CA LEU A 49 -1.42 -3.36 5.86
C LEU A 49 -1.56 -2.55 4.56
N SER A 50 -0.44 -2.01 4.07
CA SER A 50 -0.43 -1.21 2.84
C SER A 50 -0.85 -2.04 1.63
N VAL A 51 -0.37 -3.29 1.52
CA VAL A 51 -0.78 -4.22 0.46
C VAL A 51 -2.27 -4.56 0.57
N ALA A 52 -2.76 -4.85 1.78
CA ALA A 52 -4.18 -5.15 2.00
C ALA A 52 -5.09 -3.97 1.59
N VAL A 53 -4.69 -2.74 1.93
CA VAL A 53 -5.43 -1.53 1.53
C VAL A 53 -5.42 -1.35 0.01
N ILE A 54 -4.27 -1.54 -0.66
CA ILE A 54 -4.20 -1.50 -2.13
C ILE A 54 -5.19 -2.51 -2.74
N VAL A 55 -5.17 -3.76 -2.29
CA VAL A 55 -6.07 -4.81 -2.83
C VAL A 55 -7.54 -4.43 -2.63
N ALA A 56 -7.91 -3.95 -1.44
CA ALA A 56 -9.28 -3.52 -1.15
C ALA A 56 -9.72 -2.34 -2.03
N LEU A 57 -8.86 -1.34 -2.20
CA LEU A 57 -9.12 -0.18 -3.06
C LEU A 57 -9.33 -0.59 -4.52
N TRP A 58 -8.48 -1.48 -5.05
CA TRP A 58 -8.62 -1.96 -6.43
C TRP A 58 -9.82 -2.88 -6.62
N ALA A 59 -10.19 -3.69 -5.63
CA ALA A 59 -11.43 -4.46 -5.66
C ALA A 59 -12.66 -3.54 -5.72
N GLN A 60 -12.66 -2.45 -4.95
CA GLN A 60 -13.72 -1.44 -4.99
C GLN A 60 -13.75 -0.69 -6.34
N ALA A 61 -12.58 -0.31 -6.86
CA ALA A 61 -12.47 0.35 -8.16
C ALA A 61 -13.01 -0.55 -9.28
N PHE A 62 -12.65 -1.84 -9.28
CA PHE A 62 -13.16 -2.83 -10.23
C PHE A 62 -14.68 -2.97 -10.15
N TYR A 63 -15.24 -3.09 -8.95
CA TYR A 63 -16.69 -3.14 -8.78
C TYR A 63 -17.38 -1.89 -9.36
N LEU A 64 -16.87 -0.70 -9.04
CA LEU A 64 -17.43 0.57 -9.52
C LEU A 64 -17.30 0.79 -11.02
N PHE A 65 -16.31 0.18 -11.68
CA PHE A 65 -16.07 0.40 -13.11
C PHE A 65 -16.77 -0.61 -14.01
N PHE A 66 -17.00 -1.83 -13.52
CA PHE A 66 -17.55 -2.94 -14.32
C PHE A 66 -19.00 -3.30 -13.95
N PHE A 67 -19.47 -2.96 -12.75
CA PHE A 67 -20.79 -3.40 -12.26
C PHE A 67 -21.72 -2.27 -11.79
N ALA A 68 -21.18 -1.09 -11.48
CA ALA A 68 -21.95 0.11 -11.10
C ALA A 68 -21.98 1.13 -12.25
#